data_AF-A0A9X1P5X6-F1
#
_entry.id   AF-A0A9X1P5X6-F1
#
_cell.length_a   1.000
_cell.length_b   1.000
_cell.length_c   1.000
_cell.angle_alpha   90.00
_cell.angle_beta   90.00
_cell.angle_gamma   90.00
#
_symmetry.space_group_name_H-M   'P 1'
#
loop_
_entity.id
_entity.type
_entity.pdbx_description
1 polymer ?
#
loop_
_entity_poly.entity_id
_entity_poly.type
_entity_poly.pdbx_seq_one_letter_code
_entity_poly.pdbx_strand_id
1 'polypeptide(L)'
;MLRNLRRLQYYFFLISVYLCLCNISCGKKNASESVAEGKALAAKYCSNCHQLPDPALLDKSTWINGVLPAMAEQLGIEVLEGNIYLHNQQSALSSADWNKLVHYYQTLAPDTLQVSNGYKQTRDWAIFELKQSKVIPKAVSSTLLVAIDSSQHRIYTSDLENPGLYVSDNLELRKLVTKLSSPAIDICFPTQRKPEMTITSMGGMRALDITKGQILTLNEKPGAKPELISNDLTRPIQSQPIDFNKDGLQDYLVCAFGHNRGGLYLLKQLAGHKFEKVAVREMPGATESHIRDLNGDGWPDIITLFAHGDEGIWVFINNKQGGFTEKNVLRFPSVYGSSSFQLVDVTHDGKLDIIYTAGDNSDFSRILKPYHGLYIYEETGNFQFKQTHFFPINGCTKAIAADFDKDGDIDIATIAFFADFEKKPEEGFLYFEQNGLTPEKKPRFQPYAVPVHKHGRWICMDVEDYDGDGDEDIVLGNFSKGFLNKESLKPTWDVHAPYVLLENKTLPTKLK
;
A
#
# COMPACT_ATOMS: atom_id res chain seq x y z
N MET A 1 45.85 4.88 68.82
CA MET A 1 45.43 3.94 67.74
C MET A 1 44.03 4.22 67.17
N LEU A 2 43.01 4.51 67.97
CA LEU A 2 41.61 4.68 67.48
C LEU A 2 41.35 5.88 66.54
N ARG A 3 42.18 6.93 66.55
CA ARG A 3 41.99 8.14 65.72
C ARG A 3 42.45 7.98 64.26
N ASN A 4 43.35 7.03 63.98
CA ASN A 4 43.86 6.75 62.63
C ASN A 4 42.94 5.80 61.83
N LEU A 5 42.17 4.93 62.52
CA LEU A 5 41.21 4.01 61.88
C LEU A 5 40.00 4.73 61.26
N ARG A 6 39.50 5.80 61.88
CA ARG A 6 38.38 6.61 61.34
C ARG A 6 38.75 7.41 60.09
N ARG A 7 40.00 7.89 59.98
CA ARG A 7 40.50 8.56 58.76
C ARG A 7 40.65 7.56 57.61
N LEU A 8 41.17 6.36 57.89
CA LEU A 8 41.35 5.32 56.86
C LEU A 8 40.01 4.82 56.28
N GLN A 9 38.98 4.66 57.12
CA GLN A 9 37.62 4.33 56.65
C GLN A 9 37.00 5.43 55.77
N TYR A 10 37.25 6.71 56.08
CA TYR A 10 36.75 7.82 55.26
C TYR A 10 37.44 7.90 53.89
N TYR A 11 38.75 7.64 53.82
CA TYR A 11 39.48 7.57 52.54
C TYR A 11 39.06 6.35 51.71
N PHE A 12 38.82 5.19 52.33
CA PHE A 12 38.29 4.02 51.63
C PHE A 12 36.87 4.25 51.08
N PHE A 13 36.01 4.96 51.84
CA PHE A 13 34.66 5.31 51.38
C PHE A 13 34.67 6.35 50.25
N LEU A 14 35.57 7.34 50.30
CA LEU A 14 35.73 8.32 49.23
C LEU A 14 36.33 7.69 47.96
N ILE A 15 37.29 6.78 48.09
CA ILE A 15 37.89 6.04 46.96
C ILE A 15 36.86 5.08 46.35
N SER A 16 36.03 4.40 47.15
CA SER A 16 34.98 3.52 46.64
C SER A 16 33.85 4.29 45.95
N VAL A 17 33.45 5.46 46.47
CA VAL A 17 32.47 6.34 45.81
C VAL A 17 33.04 6.92 44.50
N TYR A 18 34.32 7.30 44.47
CA TYR A 18 34.98 7.81 43.26
C TYR A 18 35.15 6.71 42.19
N LEU A 19 35.54 5.49 42.59
CA LEU A 19 35.60 4.32 41.69
C LEU A 19 34.21 3.90 41.18
N CYS A 20 33.16 4.04 41.98
CA CYS A 20 31.78 3.74 41.55
C CYS A 20 31.29 4.81 40.55
N LEU A 21 31.56 6.10 40.80
CA LEU A 21 31.22 7.19 39.89
C LEU A 21 32.02 7.16 38.57
N CYS A 22 33.30 6.79 38.61
CA CYS A 22 34.12 6.59 37.40
C CYS A 22 33.65 5.39 36.56
N ASN A 23 33.25 4.27 37.20
CA ASN A 23 32.71 3.12 36.47
C ASN A 23 31.34 3.41 35.83
N ILE A 24 30.47 4.17 36.52
CA ILE A 24 29.17 4.61 35.96
C ILE A 24 29.39 5.59 34.80
N SER A 25 30.37 6.47 34.89
CA SER A 25 30.71 7.44 33.83
C SER A 25 31.38 6.78 32.61
N CYS A 26 32.28 5.81 32.81
CA CYS A 26 32.90 5.05 31.70
C CYS A 26 31.91 4.09 31.04
N GLY A 27 31.06 3.41 31.81
CA GLY A 27 30.04 2.50 31.28
C GLY A 27 29.00 3.20 30.40
N LYS A 28 28.56 4.41 30.78
CA LYS A 28 27.66 5.23 29.96
C LYS A 28 28.32 5.72 28.67
N LYS A 29 29.60 6.09 28.71
CA LYS A 29 30.36 6.56 27.54
C LYS A 29 30.52 5.44 26.51
N ASN A 30 30.92 4.24 26.95
CA ASN A 30 31.08 3.07 26.08
C ASN A 30 29.75 2.59 25.46
N ALA A 31 28.65 2.62 26.22
CA ALA A 31 27.33 2.29 25.69
C ALA A 31 26.85 3.31 24.64
N SER A 32 27.04 4.62 24.89
CA SER A 32 26.67 5.67 23.94
C SER A 32 27.49 5.61 22.64
N GLU A 33 28.78 5.27 22.75
CA GLU A 33 29.68 5.08 21.62
C GLU A 33 29.28 3.86 20.79
N SER A 34 28.95 2.74 21.45
CA SER A 34 28.45 1.54 20.77
C SER A 34 27.13 1.76 20.03
N VAL A 35 26.20 2.55 20.57
CA VAL A 35 24.94 2.91 19.90
C VAL A 35 25.20 3.79 18.67
N ALA A 36 26.12 4.75 18.76
CA ALA A 36 26.49 5.60 17.63
C ALA A 36 27.15 4.80 16.49
N GLU A 37 28.05 3.88 16.84
CA GLU A 37 28.66 2.94 15.89
C GLU A 37 27.60 2.05 15.22
N GLY A 38 26.68 1.48 16.02
CA GLY A 38 25.57 0.69 15.51
C GLY A 38 24.69 1.45 14.53
N LYS A 39 24.38 2.72 14.82
CA LYS A 39 23.66 3.61 13.88
C LYS A 39 24.43 3.82 12.58
N ALA A 40 25.74 4.07 12.66
CA ALA A 40 26.58 4.27 11.47
C ALA A 40 26.64 3.00 10.60
N LEU A 41 26.69 1.83 11.22
CA LEU A 41 26.62 0.54 10.53
C LEU A 41 25.25 0.35 9.86
N ALA A 42 24.15 0.61 10.57
CA ALA A 42 22.81 0.55 9.99
C ALA A 42 22.69 1.50 8.79
N ALA A 43 23.20 2.73 8.91
CA ALA A 43 23.22 3.67 7.79
C ALA A 43 24.00 3.12 6.58
N LYS A 44 25.19 2.57 6.81
CA LYS A 44 26.07 2.03 5.75
C LYS A 44 25.46 0.83 5.02
N TYR A 45 24.83 -0.09 5.73
CA TYR A 45 24.37 -1.37 5.18
C TYR A 45 22.90 -1.37 4.78
N CYS A 46 22.06 -0.54 5.40
CA CYS A 46 20.61 -0.54 5.15
C CYS A 46 20.15 0.61 4.25
N SER A 47 20.91 1.71 4.13
CA SER A 47 20.46 2.90 3.38
C SER A 47 20.74 2.85 1.88
N ASN A 48 21.31 1.75 1.38
CA ASN A 48 21.62 1.60 -0.04
C ASN A 48 20.39 1.23 -0.87
N CYS A 49 19.39 0.58 -0.25
CA CYS A 49 18.21 0.08 -0.94
C CYS A 49 16.94 0.87 -0.58
N HIS A 50 16.84 1.36 0.66
CA HIS A 50 15.68 2.10 1.16
C HIS A 50 16.12 3.13 2.21
N GLN A 51 15.19 3.97 2.67
CA GLN A 51 15.46 4.89 3.78
C GLN A 51 15.88 4.11 5.04
N LEU A 52 16.86 4.60 5.78
CA LEU A 52 17.29 4.01 7.06
C LEU A 52 16.08 3.87 8.01
N PRO A 53 15.71 2.65 8.44
CA PRO A 53 14.62 2.48 9.38
C PRO A 53 14.99 3.05 10.76
N ASP A 54 14.17 3.97 11.27
CA ASP A 54 14.33 4.50 12.62
C ASP A 54 13.89 3.44 13.65
N PRO A 55 14.67 3.15 14.71
CA PRO A 55 14.27 2.23 15.77
C PRO A 55 12.91 2.55 16.40
N ALA A 56 12.48 3.81 16.40
CA ALA A 56 11.19 4.22 16.96
C ALA A 56 9.97 3.75 16.15
N LEU A 57 10.16 3.23 14.92
CA LEU A 57 9.06 2.80 14.06
C LEU A 57 8.41 1.50 14.52
N LEU A 58 9.12 0.63 15.24
CA LEU A 58 8.59 -0.64 15.73
C LEU A 58 8.93 -0.83 17.20
N ASP A 59 8.13 -1.63 17.90
CA ASP A 59 8.49 -2.04 19.25
C ASP A 59 9.71 -2.98 19.23
N LYS A 60 10.38 -3.03 20.36
CA LYS A 60 11.61 -3.81 20.57
C LYS A 60 11.44 -5.30 20.29
N SER A 61 10.29 -5.88 20.65
CA SER A 61 10.02 -7.31 20.40
C SER A 61 9.93 -7.58 18.90
N THR A 62 9.21 -6.73 18.17
CA THR A 62 9.04 -6.82 16.72
C THR A 62 10.37 -6.64 15.99
N TRP A 63 11.22 -5.71 16.42
CA TRP A 63 12.59 -5.59 15.91
C TRP A 63 13.40 -6.86 16.10
N ILE A 64 13.46 -7.38 17.33
CA ILE A 64 14.33 -8.51 17.69
C ILE A 64 13.87 -9.82 17.06
N ASN A 65 12.55 -10.06 17.02
CA ASN A 65 11.99 -11.36 16.67
C ASN A 65 11.49 -11.44 15.21
N GLY A 66 11.37 -10.32 14.51
CA GLY A 66 10.89 -10.26 13.14
C GLY A 66 11.89 -9.60 12.19
N VAL A 67 12.14 -8.30 12.40
CA VAL A 67 12.85 -7.49 11.38
C VAL A 67 14.35 -7.73 11.35
N LEU A 68 15.03 -7.79 12.51
CA LEU A 68 16.49 -8.05 12.54
C LEU A 68 16.87 -9.42 11.96
N PRO A 69 16.15 -10.52 12.24
CA PRO A 69 16.33 -11.79 11.54
C PRO A 69 16.24 -11.65 10.01
N ALA A 70 15.19 -11.01 9.50
CA ALA A 70 15.02 -10.82 8.06
C ALA A 70 16.14 -9.95 7.45
N MET A 71 16.59 -8.91 8.16
CA MET A 71 17.72 -8.08 7.74
C MET A 71 19.04 -8.86 7.71
N ALA A 72 19.26 -9.78 8.66
CA ALA A 72 20.46 -10.59 8.73
C ALA A 72 20.60 -11.46 7.46
N GLU A 73 19.52 -12.11 7.04
CA GLU A 73 19.49 -12.93 5.82
C GLU A 73 19.86 -12.13 4.57
N GLN A 74 19.37 -10.89 4.45
CA GLN A 74 19.70 -9.98 3.35
C GLN A 74 21.18 -9.56 3.33
N LEU A 75 21.85 -9.62 4.47
CA LEU A 75 23.28 -9.33 4.63
C LEU A 75 24.15 -10.59 4.58
N GLY A 76 23.58 -11.74 4.19
CA GLY A 76 24.30 -13.01 4.09
C GLY A 76 24.69 -13.59 5.46
N ILE A 77 23.93 -13.27 6.50
CA ILE A 77 24.09 -13.82 7.86
C ILE A 77 23.00 -14.87 8.06
N GLU A 78 23.39 -16.09 8.38
CA GLU A 78 22.46 -17.19 8.63
C GLU A 78 21.82 -17.05 10.01
N VAL A 79 20.50 -17.24 10.09
CA VAL A 79 19.72 -17.12 11.32
C VAL A 79 19.23 -18.51 11.77
N LEU A 80 19.61 -18.91 12.97
CA LEU A 80 19.12 -20.11 13.62
C LEU A 80 18.06 -19.77 14.68
N GLU A 81 17.40 -20.81 15.23
CA GLU A 81 16.44 -20.66 16.31
C GLU A 81 16.97 -19.80 17.47
N GLY A 82 16.11 -18.92 18.00
CA GLY A 82 16.46 -18.03 19.12
C GLY A 82 17.31 -16.83 18.72
N ASN A 83 17.25 -16.39 17.45
CA ASN A 83 17.99 -15.23 16.92
C ASN A 83 19.51 -15.40 17.06
N ILE A 84 20.01 -16.61 16.78
CA ILE A 84 21.45 -16.91 16.74
C ILE A 84 21.95 -16.63 15.33
N TYR A 85 22.98 -15.80 15.21
CA TYR A 85 23.48 -15.29 13.93
C TYR A 85 24.84 -15.89 13.56
N LEU A 86 24.89 -16.72 12.52
CA LEU A 86 26.11 -17.34 12.02
C LEU A 86 26.70 -16.54 10.87
N HIS A 87 27.97 -16.18 11.01
CA HIS A 87 28.71 -15.38 10.05
C HIS A 87 29.72 -16.23 9.30
N ASN A 88 29.83 -16.02 7.99
CA ASN A 88 30.79 -16.70 7.12
C ASN A 88 31.50 -15.68 6.21
N GLN A 89 32.25 -16.16 5.21
CA GLN A 89 32.98 -15.28 4.28
C GLN A 89 32.07 -14.47 3.34
N GLN A 90 30.80 -14.86 3.20
CA GLN A 90 29.80 -14.18 2.39
C GLN A 90 29.03 -13.11 3.17
N SER A 91 29.10 -13.10 4.49
CA SER A 91 28.43 -12.10 5.33
C SER A 91 28.98 -10.70 5.08
N ALA A 92 28.09 -9.71 4.93
CA ALA A 92 28.45 -8.34 4.58
C ALA A 92 29.16 -7.56 5.72
N LEU A 93 29.04 -8.04 6.96
CA LEU A 93 29.63 -7.46 8.15
C LEU A 93 30.11 -8.52 9.13
N SER A 94 31.02 -8.14 10.02
CA SER A 94 31.53 -9.04 11.06
C SER A 94 30.49 -9.28 12.16
N SER A 95 30.62 -10.38 12.90
CA SER A 95 29.76 -10.65 14.07
C SER A 95 29.83 -9.52 15.11
N ALA A 96 31.00 -8.90 15.29
CA ALA A 96 31.16 -7.77 16.20
C ALA A 96 30.37 -6.54 15.74
N ASP A 97 30.37 -6.24 14.43
CA ASP A 97 29.62 -5.12 13.87
C ASP A 97 28.11 -5.40 13.86
N TRP A 98 27.69 -6.63 13.54
CA TRP A 98 26.29 -7.03 13.63
C TRP A 98 25.75 -6.85 15.05
N ASN A 99 26.51 -7.26 16.07
CA ASN A 99 26.11 -7.06 17.47
C ASN A 99 25.93 -5.59 17.84
N LYS A 100 26.77 -4.68 17.32
CA LYS A 100 26.60 -3.23 17.53
C LYS A 100 25.34 -2.70 16.86
N LEU A 101 25.04 -3.15 15.63
CA LEU A 101 23.82 -2.80 14.91
C LEU A 101 22.57 -3.30 15.66
N VAL A 102 22.57 -4.56 16.09
CA VAL A 102 21.49 -5.14 16.91
C VAL A 102 21.34 -4.34 18.21
N HIS A 103 22.45 -4.01 18.89
CA HIS A 103 22.43 -3.23 20.11
C HIS A 103 21.81 -1.83 19.92
N TYR A 104 22.04 -1.18 18.78
CA TYR A 104 21.41 0.09 18.43
C TYR A 104 19.88 0.00 18.44
N TYR A 105 19.30 -0.96 17.72
CA TYR A 105 17.84 -1.16 17.71
C TYR A 105 17.31 -1.63 19.05
N GLN A 106 17.97 -2.58 19.72
CA GLN A 106 17.58 -3.07 21.04
C GLN A 106 17.56 -1.98 22.12
N THR A 107 18.43 -0.97 21.99
CA THR A 107 18.54 0.11 22.97
C THR A 107 17.53 1.22 22.72
N LEU A 108 17.31 1.59 21.44
CA LEU A 108 16.51 2.75 21.09
C LEU A 108 15.06 2.44 20.72
N ALA A 109 14.74 1.20 20.34
CA ALA A 109 13.36 0.81 20.06
C ALA A 109 12.52 0.90 21.34
N PRO A 110 11.31 1.47 21.27
CA PRO A 110 10.40 1.53 22.41
C PRO A 110 9.91 0.12 22.78
N ASP A 111 9.52 -0.08 24.04
CA ASP A 111 8.93 -1.36 24.45
C ASP A 111 7.52 -1.57 23.89
N THR A 112 6.80 -0.49 23.61
CA THR A 112 5.47 -0.48 22.97
C THR A 112 5.32 0.74 22.07
N LEU A 113 4.62 0.58 20.95
CA LEU A 113 4.23 1.72 20.12
C LEU A 113 3.08 2.49 20.76
N GLN A 114 3.20 3.81 20.77
CA GLN A 114 2.10 4.68 21.19
C GLN A 114 1.02 4.69 20.11
N VAL A 115 -0.13 4.11 20.41
CA VAL A 115 -1.28 4.13 19.50
C VAL A 115 -1.95 5.51 19.59
N SER A 116 -2.25 6.10 18.43
CA SER A 116 -2.97 7.38 18.39
C SER A 116 -4.32 7.27 19.09
N ASN A 117 -4.74 8.35 19.78
CA ASN A 117 -6.06 8.48 20.38
C ASN A 117 -7.20 8.46 19.33
N GLY A 118 -6.87 8.41 18.04
CA GLY A 118 -7.81 8.43 16.93
C GLY A 118 -8.38 9.82 16.67
N TYR A 119 -9.45 9.86 15.90
CA TYR A 119 -10.24 11.05 15.61
C TYR A 119 -11.72 10.72 15.78
N LYS A 120 -12.54 11.75 15.95
CA LYS A 120 -13.99 11.56 16.11
C LYS A 120 -14.60 11.19 14.76
N GLN A 121 -15.41 10.13 14.77
CA GLN A 121 -16.17 9.65 13.63
C GLN A 121 -17.66 9.72 13.95
N THR A 122 -18.48 10.04 12.96
CA THR A 122 -19.93 9.90 13.02
C THR A 122 -20.32 8.48 12.61
N ARG A 123 -21.26 7.85 13.31
CA ARG A 123 -21.69 6.47 13.04
C ARG A 123 -23.09 6.46 12.43
N ASP A 124 -23.16 6.64 11.12
CA ASP A 124 -24.39 6.54 10.34
C ASP A 124 -24.04 6.11 8.90
N TRP A 125 -25.01 6.22 7.99
CA TRP A 125 -24.87 5.81 6.60
C TRP A 125 -24.30 6.89 5.68
N ALA A 126 -24.04 8.10 6.19
CA ALA A 126 -23.76 9.29 5.38
C ALA A 126 -24.79 9.42 4.24
N ILE A 127 -24.31 9.40 2.99
CA ILE A 127 -25.11 9.47 1.76
C ILE A 127 -25.42 8.10 1.13
N PHE A 128 -25.02 7.00 1.76
CA PHE A 128 -25.06 5.67 1.15
C PHE A 128 -26.20 4.79 1.62
N GLU A 129 -26.65 3.89 0.76
CA GLU A 129 -27.49 2.74 1.09
C GLU A 129 -26.77 1.43 0.73
N LEU A 130 -26.81 0.44 1.61
CA LEU A 130 -26.21 -0.88 1.31
C LEU A 130 -27.11 -1.73 0.40
N LYS A 131 -26.55 -2.20 -0.72
CA LYS A 131 -27.09 -3.28 -1.53
C LYS A 131 -26.15 -4.50 -1.51
N GLN A 132 -26.74 -5.68 -1.32
CA GLN A 132 -25.97 -6.92 -1.21
C GLN A 132 -26.06 -7.74 -2.49
N SER A 133 -24.93 -8.33 -2.89
CA SER A 133 -24.89 -9.29 -3.99
C SER A 133 -25.58 -10.60 -3.63
N LYS A 134 -26.12 -11.30 -4.64
CA LYS A 134 -26.60 -12.67 -4.44
C LYS A 134 -25.45 -13.64 -4.19
N VAL A 135 -25.58 -14.42 -3.12
CA VAL A 135 -24.52 -15.31 -2.60
C VAL A 135 -24.77 -16.77 -2.95
N ILE A 136 -23.70 -17.52 -3.22
CA ILE A 136 -23.72 -19.00 -3.20
C ILE A 136 -23.16 -19.44 -1.84
N PRO A 137 -23.98 -19.91 -0.88
CA PRO A 137 -23.61 -20.00 0.55
C PRO A 137 -22.51 -21.01 0.94
N LYS A 138 -21.80 -21.62 -0.01
CA LYS A 138 -20.86 -22.72 0.26
C LYS A 138 -19.39 -22.32 0.23
N ALA A 139 -19.03 -21.19 -0.38
CA ALA A 139 -17.65 -20.76 -0.52
C ALA A 139 -17.33 -19.58 0.40
N VAL A 140 -16.14 -19.60 1.02
CA VAL A 140 -15.59 -18.40 1.67
C VAL A 140 -15.09 -17.46 0.59
N SER A 141 -15.50 -16.20 0.64
CA SER A 141 -15.17 -15.18 -0.33
C SER A 141 -13.66 -14.92 -0.39
N SER A 142 -13.16 -14.81 -1.61
CA SER A 142 -11.76 -14.50 -1.92
C SER A 142 -11.65 -13.60 -3.14
N THR A 143 -12.56 -12.63 -3.22
CA THR A 143 -12.63 -11.65 -4.31
C THR A 143 -11.43 -10.72 -4.25
N LEU A 144 -10.71 -10.59 -5.37
CA LEU A 144 -9.50 -9.78 -5.53
C LEU A 144 -9.66 -8.65 -6.53
N LEU A 145 -10.77 -8.66 -7.26
CA LEU A 145 -11.16 -7.61 -8.20
C LEU A 145 -12.64 -7.33 -8.01
N VAL A 146 -12.96 -6.05 -7.92
CA VAL A 146 -14.27 -5.48 -8.19
C VAL A 146 -14.03 -4.35 -9.18
N ALA A 147 -14.84 -4.24 -10.23
CA ALA A 147 -14.77 -3.15 -11.18
C ALA A 147 -16.16 -2.84 -11.72
N ILE A 148 -16.57 -1.57 -11.75
CA ILE A 148 -17.87 -1.12 -12.25
C ILE A 148 -17.71 -0.71 -13.72
N ASP A 149 -18.59 -1.24 -14.57
CA ASP A 149 -18.81 -0.72 -15.92
C ASP A 149 -20.11 0.08 -15.94
N SER A 150 -19.98 1.39 -15.74
CA SER A 150 -21.07 2.38 -15.69
C SER A 150 -21.86 2.42 -17.00
N SER A 151 -21.21 2.11 -18.13
CA SER A 151 -21.85 2.13 -19.45
C SER A 151 -22.87 1.00 -19.64
N GLN A 152 -22.72 -0.09 -18.89
CA GLN A 152 -23.58 -1.28 -18.96
C GLN A 152 -24.28 -1.60 -17.64
N HIS A 153 -24.03 -0.84 -16.57
CA HIS A 153 -24.52 -1.08 -15.21
C HIS A 153 -24.13 -2.47 -14.68
N ARG A 154 -22.85 -2.82 -14.82
CA ARG A 154 -22.30 -4.14 -14.50
C ARG A 154 -21.17 -4.07 -13.51
N ILE A 155 -21.04 -5.13 -12.70
CA ILE A 155 -19.90 -5.32 -11.81
C ILE A 155 -19.11 -6.54 -12.26
N TYR A 156 -17.83 -6.34 -12.54
CA TYR A 156 -16.86 -7.37 -12.82
C TYR A 156 -16.15 -7.80 -11.53
N THR A 157 -15.90 -9.09 -11.39
CA THR A 157 -15.12 -9.62 -10.26
C THR A 157 -14.18 -10.75 -10.68
N SER A 158 -13.18 -11.01 -9.86
CA SER A 158 -12.32 -12.19 -9.96
C SER A 158 -11.96 -12.71 -8.57
N ASP A 159 -11.84 -14.02 -8.44
CA ASP A 159 -11.62 -14.69 -7.15
C ASP A 159 -10.32 -15.50 -7.16
N LEU A 160 -9.70 -15.64 -5.98
CA LEU A 160 -8.47 -16.41 -5.80
C LEU A 160 -8.62 -17.90 -6.14
N GLU A 161 -9.73 -18.52 -5.73
CA GLU A 161 -9.91 -19.99 -5.79
C GLU A 161 -10.40 -20.49 -7.14
N ASN A 162 -11.18 -19.68 -7.84
CA ASN A 162 -11.71 -20.00 -9.15
C ASN A 162 -11.31 -18.88 -10.13
N PRO A 163 -10.03 -18.84 -10.55
CA PRO A 163 -9.51 -17.82 -11.45
C PRO A 163 -10.33 -17.68 -12.72
N GLY A 164 -11.01 -16.55 -12.84
CA GLY A 164 -11.91 -16.23 -13.92
C GLY A 164 -12.37 -14.79 -13.83
N LEU A 165 -12.80 -14.24 -14.94
CA LEU A 165 -13.52 -12.98 -14.96
C LEU A 165 -15.01 -13.28 -14.88
N TYR A 166 -15.68 -12.73 -13.88
CA TYR A 166 -17.12 -12.89 -13.67
C TYR A 166 -17.81 -11.54 -13.79
N VAL A 167 -19.07 -11.55 -14.20
CA VAL A 167 -19.90 -10.35 -14.32
C VAL A 167 -21.22 -10.53 -13.58
N SER A 168 -21.73 -9.49 -12.96
CA SER A 168 -23.04 -9.42 -12.32
C SER A 168 -23.83 -8.24 -12.88
N ASP A 169 -25.06 -8.52 -13.29
CA ASP A 169 -26.05 -7.52 -13.70
C ASP A 169 -27.06 -7.36 -12.54
N ASN A 170 -27.43 -6.14 -12.14
CA ASN A 170 -28.41 -5.88 -11.06
C ASN A 170 -28.14 -6.67 -9.76
N LEU A 171 -26.88 -6.85 -9.38
CA LEU A 171 -26.45 -7.59 -8.18
C LEU A 171 -26.90 -9.08 -8.15
N GLU A 172 -27.30 -9.63 -9.29
CA GLU A 172 -27.66 -11.03 -9.47
C GLU A 172 -26.45 -11.97 -9.37
N LEU A 173 -26.70 -13.28 -9.37
CA LEU A 173 -25.64 -14.28 -9.35
C LEU A 173 -24.63 -14.05 -10.47
N ARG A 174 -23.35 -14.02 -10.08
CA ARG A 174 -22.21 -13.80 -10.97
C ARG A 174 -22.14 -14.87 -12.07
N LYS A 175 -21.98 -14.44 -13.32
CA LYS A 175 -21.81 -15.28 -14.50
C LYS A 175 -20.35 -15.26 -14.94
N LEU A 176 -19.80 -16.41 -15.31
CA LEU A 176 -18.43 -16.50 -15.83
C LEU A 176 -18.38 -15.92 -17.25
N VAL A 177 -17.51 -14.93 -17.46
CA VAL A 177 -17.20 -14.36 -18.78
C VAL A 177 -16.13 -15.19 -19.46
N THR A 178 -14.98 -15.38 -18.79
CA THR A 178 -13.88 -16.20 -19.29
C THR A 178 -13.06 -16.78 -18.14
N LYS A 179 -12.46 -17.96 -18.36
CA LYS A 179 -11.49 -18.53 -17.41
C LYS A 179 -10.15 -17.84 -17.57
N LEU A 180 -9.46 -17.65 -16.46
CA LEU A 180 -8.12 -17.08 -16.42
C LEU A 180 -7.14 -18.10 -15.84
N SER A 181 -5.85 -17.96 -16.16
CA SER A 181 -4.80 -18.81 -15.58
C SER A 181 -4.53 -18.50 -14.11
N SER A 182 -4.83 -17.27 -13.70
CA SER A 182 -4.69 -16.73 -12.35
C SER A 182 -5.71 -15.59 -12.16
N PRO A 183 -6.02 -15.17 -10.92
CA PRO A 183 -7.02 -14.15 -10.67
C PRO A 183 -6.66 -12.84 -11.35
N ALA A 184 -7.67 -12.19 -11.95
CA ALA A 184 -7.55 -10.80 -12.33
C ALA A 184 -7.62 -9.92 -11.08
N ILE A 185 -6.91 -8.79 -11.13
CA ILE A 185 -6.78 -7.88 -10.00
C ILE A 185 -6.94 -6.41 -10.41
N ASP A 186 -6.93 -6.16 -11.72
CA ASP A 186 -7.07 -4.85 -12.31
C ASP A 186 -7.62 -5.02 -13.74
N ILE A 187 -8.49 -4.09 -14.13
CA ILE A 187 -9.10 -4.00 -15.46
C ILE A 187 -9.07 -2.55 -15.89
N CYS A 188 -8.64 -2.31 -17.14
CA CYS A 188 -8.87 -1.05 -17.82
C CYS A 188 -9.96 -1.26 -18.86
N PHE A 189 -11.10 -0.59 -18.70
CA PHE A 189 -12.24 -0.71 -19.61
C PHE A 189 -11.96 -0.08 -21.00
N PRO A 190 -12.72 -0.48 -22.04
CA PRO A 190 -12.62 0.10 -23.37
C PRO A 190 -12.90 1.60 -23.37
N THR A 191 -12.30 2.32 -24.31
CA THR A 191 -12.65 3.72 -24.63
C THR A 191 -13.11 3.82 -26.07
N GLN A 192 -13.68 4.96 -26.49
CA GLN A 192 -14.02 5.18 -27.91
C GLN A 192 -12.82 4.99 -28.85
N ARG A 193 -11.58 5.16 -28.35
CA ARG A 193 -10.34 4.95 -29.11
C ARG A 193 -9.78 3.53 -28.97
N LYS A 194 -10.25 2.72 -28.01
CA LYS A 194 -9.72 1.38 -27.71
C LYS A 194 -10.89 0.43 -27.36
N PRO A 195 -11.34 -0.44 -28.28
CA PRO A 195 -12.56 -1.22 -28.11
C PRO A 195 -12.42 -2.47 -27.23
N GLU A 196 -11.25 -2.71 -26.64
CA GLU A 196 -10.95 -3.91 -25.86
C GLU A 196 -10.58 -3.53 -24.44
N MET A 197 -11.08 -4.31 -23.47
CA MET A 197 -10.67 -4.16 -22.07
C MET A 197 -9.32 -4.83 -21.88
N THR A 198 -8.45 -4.23 -21.07
CA THR A 198 -7.18 -4.82 -20.64
C THR A 198 -7.39 -5.48 -19.28
N ILE A 199 -6.92 -6.71 -19.11
CA ILE A 199 -7.05 -7.50 -17.89
C ILE A 199 -5.65 -7.81 -17.36
N THR A 200 -5.38 -7.39 -16.13
CA THR A 200 -4.15 -7.69 -15.40
C THR A 200 -4.38 -8.91 -14.50
N SER A 201 -3.67 -10.02 -14.77
CA SER A 201 -3.72 -11.24 -13.97
C SER A 201 -2.43 -11.44 -13.18
N MET A 202 -2.55 -11.56 -11.86
CA MET A 202 -1.43 -11.50 -10.91
C MET A 202 -0.48 -12.71 -10.98
N GLY A 203 -0.92 -13.86 -11.49
CA GLY A 203 -0.16 -15.12 -11.44
C GLY A 203 -0.25 -15.81 -10.08
N GLY A 204 0.06 -15.10 -8.99
CA GLY A 204 -0.04 -15.63 -7.63
C GLY A 204 -0.06 -14.54 -6.55
N MET A 205 -0.79 -14.81 -5.46
CA MET A 205 -0.97 -13.86 -4.36
C MET A 205 0.29 -13.63 -3.53
N ARG A 206 1.12 -14.66 -3.34
CA ARG A 206 2.40 -14.50 -2.63
C ARG A 206 3.36 -13.71 -3.51
N ALA A 207 4.02 -12.70 -2.93
CA ALA A 207 5.08 -11.95 -3.57
C ALA A 207 6.31 -12.86 -3.79
N LEU A 208 6.25 -13.72 -4.79
CA LEU A 208 7.35 -14.61 -5.20
C LEU A 208 7.90 -14.12 -6.54
N ASP A 209 9.18 -14.37 -6.80
CA ASP A 209 9.87 -13.94 -8.03
C ASP A 209 9.53 -14.79 -9.27
N ILE A 210 8.35 -15.41 -9.30
CA ILE A 210 7.91 -16.34 -10.35
C ILE A 210 7.08 -15.60 -11.41
N THR A 211 7.40 -15.79 -12.69
CA THR A 211 6.71 -15.15 -13.83
C THR A 211 5.47 -15.91 -14.29
N LYS A 212 4.39 -15.83 -13.51
CA LYS A 212 3.07 -16.38 -13.90
C LYS A 212 2.03 -15.31 -14.22
N GLY A 213 2.40 -14.05 -14.10
CA GLY A 213 1.51 -12.94 -14.38
C GLY A 213 1.23 -12.77 -15.86
N GLN A 214 0.02 -12.32 -16.19
CA GLN A 214 -0.39 -12.13 -17.57
C GLN A 214 -1.08 -10.78 -17.77
N ILE A 215 -0.85 -10.18 -18.93
CA ILE A 215 -1.69 -9.10 -19.47
C ILE A 215 -2.47 -9.68 -20.64
N LEU A 216 -3.78 -9.49 -20.61
CA LEU A 216 -4.71 -9.98 -21.63
C LEU A 216 -5.53 -8.80 -22.15
N THR A 217 -5.96 -8.85 -23.41
CA THR A 217 -7.07 -8.02 -23.88
C THR A 217 -8.30 -8.87 -24.13
N LEU A 218 -9.49 -8.32 -23.92
CA LEU A 218 -10.74 -9.00 -24.20
C LEU A 218 -11.69 -8.05 -24.93
N ASN A 219 -12.19 -8.50 -26.08
CA ASN A 219 -13.29 -7.84 -26.78
C ASN A 219 -14.61 -8.22 -26.09
N GLU A 220 -15.53 -7.27 -25.91
CA GLU A 220 -16.81 -7.52 -25.22
C GLU A 220 -17.82 -8.33 -26.03
N LYS A 221 -17.49 -8.73 -27.27
CA LYS A 221 -18.36 -9.57 -28.09
C LYS A 221 -18.62 -10.93 -27.41
N PRO A 222 -19.87 -11.41 -27.39
CA PRO A 222 -20.19 -12.72 -26.84
C PRO A 222 -19.32 -13.83 -27.44
N GLY A 223 -18.65 -14.61 -26.57
CA GLY A 223 -17.78 -15.71 -26.96
C GLY A 223 -16.36 -15.29 -27.41
N ALA A 224 -16.01 -14.01 -27.31
CA ALA A 224 -14.63 -13.57 -27.49
C ALA A 224 -13.70 -14.29 -26.52
N LYS A 225 -12.52 -14.67 -27.01
CA LYS A 225 -11.45 -15.24 -26.18
C LYS A 225 -10.46 -14.13 -25.85
N PRO A 226 -9.89 -14.14 -24.64
CA PRO A 226 -8.85 -13.18 -24.30
C PRO A 226 -7.63 -13.40 -25.21
N GLU A 227 -7.09 -12.31 -25.75
CA GLU A 227 -5.81 -12.28 -26.46
C GLU A 227 -4.68 -12.07 -25.44
N LEU A 228 -3.59 -12.81 -25.59
CA LEU A 228 -2.44 -12.71 -24.70
C LEU A 228 -1.47 -11.64 -25.19
N ILE A 229 -1.25 -10.60 -24.39
CA ILE A 229 -0.25 -9.56 -24.65
C ILE A 229 1.11 -9.96 -24.09
N SER A 230 1.14 -10.43 -22.83
CA SER A 230 2.37 -10.90 -22.18
C SER A 230 2.07 -11.92 -21.09
N ASN A 231 2.98 -12.88 -20.89
CA ASN A 231 2.96 -13.85 -19.80
C ASN A 231 4.30 -13.94 -19.03
N ASP A 232 5.25 -13.05 -19.32
CA ASP A 232 6.59 -13.02 -18.72
C ASP A 232 6.73 -11.85 -17.73
N LEU A 233 5.79 -11.80 -16.78
CA LEU A 233 5.72 -10.73 -15.79
C LEU A 233 5.74 -11.31 -14.38
N THR A 234 6.60 -10.74 -13.55
CA THR A 234 6.65 -11.02 -12.13
C THR A 234 5.50 -10.28 -11.45
N ARG A 235 4.40 -10.99 -11.21
CA ARG A 235 3.27 -10.52 -10.40
C ARG A 235 2.83 -9.08 -10.74
N PRO A 236 2.29 -8.86 -11.96
CA PRO A 236 1.78 -7.56 -12.36
C PRO A 236 0.60 -7.19 -11.46
N ILE A 237 0.54 -5.93 -11.07
CA ILE A 237 -0.45 -5.35 -10.14
C ILE A 237 -1.46 -4.48 -10.90
N GLN A 238 -0.96 -3.68 -11.84
CA GLN A 238 -1.78 -2.80 -12.67
C GLN A 238 -1.20 -2.77 -14.08
N SER A 239 -2.07 -2.66 -15.09
CA SER A 239 -1.63 -2.33 -16.45
C SER A 239 -2.52 -1.28 -17.10
N GLN A 240 -1.88 -0.33 -17.79
CA GLN A 240 -2.58 0.78 -18.44
C GLN A 240 -2.11 0.92 -19.89
N PRO A 241 -3.03 1.02 -20.85
CA PRO A 241 -2.66 1.20 -22.24
C PRO A 241 -2.17 2.63 -22.51
N ILE A 242 -0.95 2.79 -23.03
CA ILE A 242 -0.23 4.04 -23.30
C ILE A 242 0.29 4.08 -24.75
N ASP A 243 0.54 5.27 -25.32
CA ASP A 243 1.36 5.44 -26.54
C ASP A 243 2.53 6.35 -26.13
N PHE A 244 3.58 5.75 -25.54
CA PHE A 244 4.61 6.53 -24.84
C PHE A 244 5.61 7.18 -25.80
N ASN A 245 5.73 6.63 -27.00
CA ASN A 245 6.67 7.08 -28.03
C ASN A 245 5.98 7.83 -29.19
N LYS A 246 4.65 7.96 -29.18
CA LYS A 246 3.81 8.62 -30.20
C LYS A 246 3.97 8.00 -31.59
N ASP A 247 4.17 6.69 -31.67
CA ASP A 247 4.21 6.00 -32.96
C ASP A 247 2.81 5.55 -33.44
N GLY A 248 1.78 5.78 -32.61
CA GLY A 248 0.39 5.43 -32.91
C GLY A 248 0.05 3.97 -32.65
N LEU A 249 1.00 3.17 -32.14
CA LEU A 249 0.75 1.82 -31.65
C LEU A 249 0.35 1.84 -30.17
N GLN A 250 -0.30 0.77 -29.73
CA GLN A 250 -0.78 0.61 -28.38
C GLN A 250 0.24 -0.13 -27.51
N ASP A 251 0.99 0.61 -26.70
CA ASP A 251 1.85 0.06 -25.66
C ASP A 251 1.08 -0.15 -24.35
N TYR A 252 1.70 -0.83 -23.38
CA TYR A 252 1.13 -0.98 -22.04
C TYR A 252 2.16 -0.63 -20.97
N LEU A 253 1.83 0.27 -20.07
CA LEU A 253 2.54 0.45 -18.82
C LEU A 253 2.13 -0.66 -17.85
N VAL A 254 3.08 -1.29 -17.19
CA VAL A 254 2.83 -2.41 -16.26
C VAL A 254 3.58 -2.15 -14.95
N CYS A 255 2.82 -2.12 -13.85
CA CYS A 255 3.34 -2.17 -12.49
C CYS A 255 3.51 -3.63 -12.07
N ALA A 256 4.69 -4.02 -11.59
CA ALA A 256 5.00 -5.39 -11.20
C ALA A 256 5.70 -5.50 -9.84
N PHE A 257 5.28 -6.48 -9.03
CA PHE A 257 5.69 -6.61 -7.63
C PHE A 257 5.93 -8.07 -7.19
N GLY A 258 7.18 -8.52 -7.31
CA GLY A 258 7.71 -9.76 -6.72
C GLY A 258 8.42 -9.55 -5.38
N HIS A 259 9.18 -10.56 -4.92
CA HIS A 259 9.92 -10.50 -3.66
C HIS A 259 11.16 -9.61 -3.79
N ASN A 260 12.01 -9.95 -4.76
CA ASN A 260 13.25 -9.24 -5.11
C ASN A 260 13.25 -8.79 -6.58
N ARG A 261 12.23 -9.17 -7.36
CA ARG A 261 12.06 -8.82 -8.78
C ARG A 261 10.75 -8.07 -9.01
N GLY A 262 10.65 -7.45 -10.19
CA GLY A 262 9.55 -6.58 -10.54
C GLY A 262 10.04 -5.15 -10.73
N GLY A 263 9.12 -4.27 -11.07
CA GLY A 263 9.48 -2.95 -11.58
C GLY A 263 8.35 -2.30 -12.34
N LEU A 264 8.68 -1.15 -12.88
CA LEU A 264 7.85 -0.43 -13.83
C LEU A 264 8.33 -0.76 -15.23
N TYR A 265 7.45 -1.33 -16.04
CA TYR A 265 7.76 -1.83 -17.38
C TYR A 265 6.84 -1.21 -18.43
N LEU A 266 7.37 -1.04 -19.64
CA LEU A 266 6.58 -0.84 -20.84
C LEU A 266 6.56 -2.13 -21.65
N LEU A 267 5.38 -2.56 -22.07
CA LEU A 267 5.21 -3.53 -23.14
C LEU A 267 5.04 -2.75 -24.43
N LYS A 268 6.16 -2.51 -25.11
CA LYS A 268 6.19 -1.75 -26.36
C LYS A 268 5.68 -2.60 -27.50
N GLN A 269 4.68 -2.12 -28.23
CA GLN A 269 4.16 -2.78 -29.41
C GLN A 269 5.14 -2.63 -30.58
N LEU A 270 5.39 -3.76 -31.24
CA LEU A 270 6.17 -3.89 -32.46
C LEU A 270 5.26 -4.33 -33.61
N ALA A 271 5.80 -4.29 -34.83
CA ALA A 271 5.11 -4.76 -36.03
C ALA A 271 4.58 -6.20 -35.85
N GLY A 272 3.37 -6.44 -36.33
CA GLY A 272 2.72 -7.75 -36.25
C GLY A 272 2.19 -8.12 -34.86
N HIS A 273 1.78 -7.14 -34.05
CA HIS A 273 1.16 -7.35 -32.73
C HIS A 273 2.07 -8.10 -31.73
N LYS A 274 3.38 -7.87 -31.83
CA LYS A 274 4.37 -8.40 -30.88
C LYS A 274 4.72 -7.35 -29.84
N PHE A 275 5.11 -7.78 -28.65
CA PHE A 275 5.43 -6.88 -27.55
C PHE A 275 6.84 -7.12 -27.02
N GLU A 276 7.59 -6.04 -26.84
CA GLU A 276 8.91 -6.02 -26.20
C GLU A 276 8.78 -5.41 -24.80
N LYS A 277 9.33 -6.10 -23.80
CA LYS A 277 9.38 -5.60 -22.43
C LYS A 277 10.58 -4.67 -22.26
N VAL A 278 10.31 -3.39 -22.02
CA VAL A 278 11.30 -2.33 -21.76
C VAL A 278 11.21 -1.90 -20.31
N ALA A 279 12.32 -1.88 -19.59
CA ALA A 279 12.35 -1.40 -18.22
C ALA A 279 12.34 0.12 -18.15
N VAL A 280 11.39 0.68 -17.40
CA VAL A 280 11.42 2.08 -16.98
C VAL A 280 12.21 2.18 -15.67
N ARG A 281 11.94 1.28 -14.73
CA ARG A 281 12.69 1.15 -13.47
C ARG A 281 12.63 -0.28 -12.93
N GLU A 282 13.80 -0.91 -12.79
CA GLU A 282 13.96 -2.26 -12.23
C GLU A 282 14.06 -2.21 -10.69
N MET A 283 12.97 -1.81 -10.04
CA MET A 283 12.84 -1.81 -8.57
C MET A 283 11.55 -2.52 -8.19
N PRO A 284 11.58 -3.61 -7.40
CA PRO A 284 10.35 -4.30 -6.99
C PRO A 284 9.43 -3.34 -6.23
N GLY A 285 8.12 -3.54 -6.36
CA GLY A 285 7.12 -2.80 -5.59
C GLY A 285 6.29 -1.80 -6.39
N ALA A 286 6.47 -1.68 -7.70
CA ALA A 286 5.55 -0.90 -8.53
C ALA A 286 4.13 -1.50 -8.41
N THR A 287 3.19 -0.73 -7.89
CA THR A 287 1.82 -1.22 -7.56
C THR A 287 0.72 -0.41 -8.22
N GLU A 288 0.91 0.90 -8.36
CA GLU A 288 -0.07 1.81 -8.96
C GLU A 288 0.67 2.89 -9.74
N SER A 289 0.13 3.31 -10.88
CA SER A 289 0.64 4.43 -11.68
C SER A 289 -0.50 5.31 -12.19
N HIS A 290 -0.18 6.55 -12.55
CA HIS A 290 -1.05 7.43 -13.32
C HIS A 290 -0.28 7.98 -14.51
N ILE A 291 -0.91 7.99 -15.69
CA ILE A 291 -0.32 8.50 -16.94
C ILE A 291 -0.94 9.86 -17.25
N ARG A 292 -0.11 10.91 -17.36
CA ARG A 292 -0.56 12.27 -17.64
C ARG A 292 0.57 13.09 -18.25
N ASP A 293 0.24 14.12 -19.02
CA ASP A 293 1.20 15.16 -19.36
C ASP A 293 1.41 16.06 -18.13
N LEU A 294 2.46 15.78 -17.36
CA LEU A 294 2.72 16.43 -16.07
C LEU A 294 3.49 17.75 -16.25
N ASN A 295 4.15 17.94 -17.39
CA ASN A 295 4.97 19.12 -17.68
C ASN A 295 4.38 20.04 -18.78
N GLY A 296 3.27 19.63 -19.41
CA GLY A 296 2.55 20.41 -20.42
C GLY A 296 3.17 20.36 -21.83
N ASP A 297 4.04 19.39 -22.13
CA ASP A 297 4.73 19.30 -23.41
C ASP A 297 4.04 18.39 -24.44
N GLY A 298 2.88 17.85 -24.06
CA GLY A 298 2.02 16.98 -24.83
C GLY A 298 2.46 15.53 -24.87
N TRP A 299 3.56 15.12 -24.22
CA TRP A 299 3.98 13.72 -24.09
C TRP A 299 3.45 13.10 -22.79
N PRO A 300 3.14 11.79 -22.80
CA PRO A 300 2.69 11.13 -21.58
C PRO A 300 3.86 10.94 -20.62
N ASP A 301 3.77 11.55 -19.45
CA ASP A 301 4.60 11.27 -18.28
C ASP A 301 3.90 10.25 -17.38
N ILE A 302 4.66 9.71 -16.42
CA ILE A 302 4.17 8.68 -15.50
C ILE A 302 4.50 9.10 -14.07
N ILE A 303 3.56 8.89 -13.15
CA ILE A 303 3.83 8.88 -11.71
C ILE A 303 3.48 7.50 -11.16
N THR A 304 4.32 6.94 -10.30
CA THR A 304 4.20 5.55 -9.82
C THR A 304 4.49 5.45 -8.34
N LEU A 305 3.68 4.67 -7.64
CA LEU A 305 3.96 4.21 -6.28
C LEU A 305 4.79 2.92 -6.32
N PHE A 306 5.95 2.98 -5.67
CA PHE A 306 6.72 1.81 -5.29
C PHE A 306 6.43 1.51 -3.82
N ALA A 307 5.74 0.41 -3.56
CA ALA A 307 5.29 -0.04 -2.24
C ALA A 307 6.30 -0.93 -1.51
N HIS A 308 7.41 -1.27 -2.17
CA HIS A 308 8.46 -2.13 -1.64
C HIS A 308 9.83 -1.67 -2.19
N GLY A 309 10.92 -2.16 -1.60
CA GLY A 309 12.27 -1.74 -1.98
C GLY A 309 12.49 -0.27 -1.61
N ASP A 310 12.72 0.59 -2.61
CA ASP A 310 12.82 2.05 -2.43
C ASP A 310 11.41 2.69 -2.36
N GLU A 311 10.74 2.45 -1.23
CA GLU A 311 9.35 2.82 -0.98
C GLU A 311 9.11 4.33 -1.15
N GLY A 312 8.21 4.70 -2.05
CA GLY A 312 7.99 6.10 -2.41
C GLY A 312 7.19 6.31 -3.67
N ILE A 313 6.89 7.57 -3.95
CA ILE A 313 6.23 8.01 -5.18
C ILE A 313 7.28 8.67 -6.08
N TRP A 314 7.31 8.22 -7.33
CA TRP A 314 8.29 8.59 -8.33
C TRP A 314 7.61 9.14 -9.57
N VAL A 315 8.14 10.23 -10.09
CA VAL A 315 7.72 10.82 -11.37
C VAL A 315 8.75 10.44 -12.43
N PHE A 316 8.28 10.08 -13.61
CA PHE A 316 9.04 9.74 -14.80
C PHE A 316 8.61 10.68 -15.92
N ILE A 317 9.40 11.71 -16.17
CA ILE A 317 9.16 12.69 -17.24
C ILE A 317 9.68 12.15 -18.56
N ASN A 318 8.83 12.07 -19.57
CA ASN A 318 9.18 11.54 -20.87
C ASN A 318 10.24 12.40 -21.54
N ASN A 319 11.37 11.79 -21.92
CA ASN A 319 12.47 12.54 -22.51
C ASN A 319 12.27 12.82 -24.00
N LYS A 320 11.27 12.20 -24.67
CA LYS A 320 11.00 12.28 -26.13
C LYS A 320 12.05 11.55 -27.00
N GLN A 321 12.92 10.76 -26.39
CA GLN A 321 13.88 9.87 -27.06
C GLN A 321 13.60 8.39 -26.75
N GLY A 322 12.40 8.06 -26.27
CA GLY A 322 11.98 6.69 -25.96
C GLY A 322 12.35 6.24 -24.54
N GLY A 323 12.59 7.17 -23.61
CA GLY A 323 12.80 6.87 -22.19
C GLY A 323 12.27 7.97 -21.28
N PHE A 324 12.67 7.92 -20.00
CA PHE A 324 12.19 8.85 -18.98
C PHE A 324 13.33 9.38 -18.11
N THR A 325 13.14 10.59 -17.59
CA THR A 325 13.93 11.14 -16.49
C THR A 325 13.16 10.93 -15.20
N GLU A 326 13.74 10.19 -14.25
CA GLU A 326 13.09 9.90 -12.97
C GLU A 326 13.38 10.95 -11.89
N LYS A 327 12.39 11.18 -11.02
CA LYS A 327 12.49 12.04 -9.83
C LYS A 327 11.67 11.42 -8.70
N ASN A 328 12.29 11.19 -7.55
CA ASN A 328 11.55 10.89 -6.33
C ASN A 328 10.86 12.17 -5.83
N VAL A 329 9.55 12.09 -5.55
CA VAL A 329 8.78 13.23 -5.04
C VAL A 329 8.36 13.04 -3.58
N LEU A 330 8.20 11.77 -3.17
CA LEU A 330 7.96 11.37 -1.78
C LEU A 330 8.70 10.04 -1.54
N ARG A 331 9.37 9.91 -0.40
CA ARG A 331 10.04 8.67 0.04
C ARG A 331 9.59 8.31 1.44
N PHE A 332 9.34 7.03 1.67
CA PHE A 332 8.79 6.52 2.92
C PHE A 332 9.73 5.49 3.56
N PRO A 333 9.68 5.31 4.89
CA PRO A 333 10.36 4.21 5.56
C PRO A 333 9.82 2.84 5.13
N SER A 334 10.69 1.84 5.00
CA SER A 334 10.38 0.49 4.49
C SER A 334 9.40 -0.37 5.30
N VAL A 335 8.79 0.19 6.34
CA VAL A 335 7.86 -0.47 7.26
C VAL A 335 6.49 0.22 7.29
N TYR A 336 6.30 1.23 6.42
CA TYR A 336 5.05 1.99 6.30
C TYR A 336 3.93 1.16 5.66
N GLY A 337 4.27 0.30 4.70
CA GLY A 337 3.26 -0.49 4.00
C GLY A 337 2.42 0.36 3.05
N SER A 338 3.07 1.23 2.27
CA SER A 338 2.46 1.96 1.15
C SER A 338 1.57 1.04 0.33
N SER A 339 0.33 1.46 0.08
CA SER A 339 -0.66 0.56 -0.54
C SER A 339 -1.39 1.16 -1.74
N SER A 340 -1.67 2.47 -1.73
CA SER A 340 -2.33 3.15 -2.86
C SER A 340 -2.01 4.65 -2.88
N PHE A 341 -2.21 5.27 -4.05
CA PHE A 341 -2.25 6.72 -4.16
C PHE A 341 -3.13 7.23 -5.32
N GLN A 342 -3.61 8.46 -5.17
CA GLN A 342 -4.35 9.18 -6.22
C GLN A 342 -3.87 10.63 -6.34
N LEU A 343 -4.07 11.18 -7.54
CA LEU A 343 -3.83 12.59 -7.86
C LEU A 343 -5.16 13.33 -8.00
N VAL A 344 -5.40 14.32 -7.13
CA VAL A 344 -6.65 15.10 -7.13
C VAL A 344 -6.39 16.50 -6.58
N ASP A 345 -7.08 17.52 -7.09
CA ASP A 345 -7.00 18.90 -6.60
C ASP A 345 -7.98 19.10 -5.44
N VAL A 346 -7.57 18.73 -4.22
CA VAL A 346 -8.43 18.75 -3.02
C VAL A 346 -8.73 20.19 -2.58
N THR A 347 -7.84 21.12 -2.92
CA THR A 347 -7.94 22.53 -2.50
C THR A 347 -8.53 23.46 -3.56
N HIS A 348 -8.81 22.95 -4.76
CA HIS A 348 -9.22 23.71 -5.95
C HIS A 348 -8.26 24.85 -6.31
N ASP A 349 -6.96 24.64 -6.12
CA ASP A 349 -5.93 25.64 -6.45
C ASP A 349 -5.31 25.44 -7.84
N GLY A 350 -5.80 24.43 -8.59
CA GLY A 350 -5.37 24.05 -9.92
C GLY A 350 -4.17 23.10 -9.94
N LYS A 351 -3.71 22.62 -8.78
CA LYS A 351 -2.62 21.66 -8.67
C LYS A 351 -3.11 20.33 -8.16
N LEU A 352 -2.45 19.26 -8.59
CA LEU A 352 -2.80 17.91 -8.16
C LEU A 352 -2.05 17.56 -6.88
N ASP A 353 -2.80 17.39 -5.81
CA ASP A 353 -2.34 16.87 -4.54
C ASP A 353 -2.27 15.34 -4.58
N ILE A 354 -1.55 14.75 -3.61
CA ILE A 354 -1.45 13.31 -3.46
C ILE A 354 -2.29 12.85 -2.27
N ILE A 355 -3.28 12.01 -2.54
CA ILE A 355 -3.93 11.17 -1.52
C ILE A 355 -3.14 9.86 -1.46
N TYR A 356 -2.67 9.48 -0.28
CA TYR A 356 -1.81 8.30 -0.10
C TYR A 356 -2.26 7.47 1.09
N THR A 357 -2.16 6.15 0.96
CA THR A 357 -2.47 5.23 2.06
C THR A 357 -1.29 4.34 2.42
N ALA A 358 -1.08 4.18 3.73
CA ALA A 358 -0.14 3.25 4.33
C ALA A 358 -0.90 2.28 5.23
N GLY A 359 -0.81 0.98 4.97
CA GLY A 359 -1.61 0.02 5.70
C GLY A 359 -1.31 -1.44 5.44
N ASP A 360 -0.50 -1.80 4.43
CA ASP A 360 -0.07 -3.18 4.30
C ASP A 360 0.69 -3.62 5.56
N ASN A 361 0.31 -4.79 6.06
CA ASN A 361 0.85 -5.34 7.29
C ASN A 361 1.14 -6.84 7.15
N SER A 362 1.39 -7.28 5.92
CA SER A 362 1.67 -8.68 5.57
C SER A 362 3.18 -9.00 5.54
N ASP A 363 3.97 -8.28 6.33
CA ASP A 363 5.44 -8.38 6.36
C ASP A 363 5.94 -9.02 7.67
N PHE A 364 7.21 -8.79 8.01
CA PHE A 364 7.85 -9.26 9.25
C PHE A 364 7.44 -8.46 10.50
N SER A 365 6.57 -7.45 10.37
CA SER A 365 6.23 -6.48 11.41
C SER A 365 4.71 -6.32 11.62
N ARG A 366 4.01 -7.45 11.79
CA ARG A 366 2.54 -7.58 11.85
C ARG A 366 1.91 -7.06 13.14
N ILE A 367 2.07 -5.77 13.41
CA ILE A 367 1.52 -5.06 14.57
C ILE A 367 0.67 -3.87 14.12
N LEU A 368 -0.14 -3.31 15.01
CA LEU A 368 -0.80 -2.02 14.73
C LEU A 368 0.24 -0.91 14.79
N LYS A 369 0.31 -0.09 13.74
CA LYS A 369 1.34 0.94 13.56
C LYS A 369 0.68 2.32 13.59
N PRO A 370 1.18 3.28 14.40
CA PRO A 370 0.53 4.58 14.58
C PRO A 370 0.60 5.48 13.35
N TYR A 371 1.42 5.11 12.37
CA TYR A 371 1.58 5.77 11.08
C TYR A 371 0.86 5.03 9.93
N HIS A 372 0.09 3.97 10.20
CA HIS A 372 -0.85 3.45 9.20
C HIS A 372 -2.05 4.39 9.11
N GLY A 373 -2.46 4.73 7.90
CA GLY A 373 -3.59 5.62 7.69
C GLY A 373 -3.67 6.25 6.30
N LEU A 374 -4.55 7.24 6.23
CA LEU A 374 -4.76 8.12 5.10
C LEU A 374 -3.94 9.39 5.27
N TYR A 375 -3.22 9.78 4.23
CA TYR A 375 -2.41 10.99 4.17
C TYR A 375 -2.85 11.86 3.00
N ILE A 376 -2.75 13.18 3.18
CA ILE A 376 -2.91 14.16 2.10
C ILE A 376 -1.63 14.98 2.03
N TYR A 377 -1.03 15.02 0.85
CA TYR A 377 0.13 15.84 0.56
C TYR A 377 -0.20 16.88 -0.52
N GLU A 378 -0.19 18.15 -0.14
CA GLU A 378 -0.48 19.26 -1.05
C GLU A 378 0.74 19.61 -1.93
N GLU A 379 0.50 19.96 -3.19
CA GLU A 379 1.54 20.37 -4.14
C GLU A 379 1.92 21.85 -3.93
N THR A 380 3.19 22.08 -3.61
CA THR A 380 3.75 23.40 -3.24
C THR A 380 4.55 24.07 -4.36
N GLY A 381 4.78 23.37 -5.47
CA GLY A 381 5.40 23.83 -6.70
C GLY A 381 6.55 22.92 -7.14
N ASN A 382 6.67 22.68 -8.45
CA ASN A 382 7.75 21.89 -9.07
C ASN A 382 7.84 20.44 -8.56
N PHE A 383 6.70 19.77 -8.35
CA PHE A 383 6.61 18.43 -7.79
C PHE A 383 7.23 18.36 -6.38
N GLN A 384 6.90 19.35 -5.55
CA GLN A 384 7.25 19.36 -4.13
C GLN A 384 5.98 19.24 -3.31
N PHE A 385 5.95 18.26 -2.41
CA PHE A 385 4.74 17.89 -1.71
C PHE A 385 4.89 18.10 -0.21
N LYS A 386 3.84 18.61 0.44
CA LYS A 386 3.82 18.85 1.88
C LYS A 386 2.64 18.12 2.51
N GLN A 387 2.91 17.27 3.49
CA GLN A 387 1.84 16.64 4.27
C GLN A 387 1.00 17.70 4.98
N THR A 388 -0.31 17.71 4.75
CA THR A 388 -1.25 18.63 5.42
C THR A 388 -2.26 17.91 6.30
N HIS A 389 -2.59 16.66 5.97
CA HIS A 389 -3.50 15.82 6.76
C HIS A 389 -2.94 14.43 7.01
N PHE A 390 -3.34 13.85 8.14
CA PHE A 390 -3.11 12.46 8.47
C PHE A 390 -4.26 11.94 9.34
N PHE A 391 -4.90 10.87 8.90
CA PHE A 391 -5.93 10.15 9.65
C PHE A 391 -5.41 8.74 9.99
N PRO A 392 -5.15 8.43 11.26
CA PRO A 392 -4.67 7.10 11.66
C PRO A 392 -5.75 6.04 11.44
N ILE A 393 -5.52 5.14 10.50
CA ILE A 393 -6.41 4.04 10.11
C ILE A 393 -5.52 2.82 9.92
N ASN A 394 -5.51 1.91 10.89
CA ASN A 394 -4.69 0.72 10.74
C ASN A 394 -5.18 -0.10 9.55
N GLY A 395 -4.26 -0.56 8.72
CA GLY A 395 -4.63 -1.41 7.60
C GLY A 395 -5.21 -0.69 6.40
N CYS A 396 -5.17 0.66 6.36
CA CYS A 396 -5.68 1.46 5.24
C CYS A 396 -4.96 1.12 3.94
N THR A 397 -5.59 0.29 3.11
CA THR A 397 -4.97 -0.27 1.90
C THR A 397 -5.37 0.45 0.63
N LYS A 398 -6.52 1.15 0.62
CA LYS A 398 -6.93 1.95 -0.53
C LYS A 398 -7.75 3.17 -0.10
N ALA A 399 -7.56 4.27 -0.80
CA ALA A 399 -8.45 5.43 -0.78
C ALA A 399 -8.89 5.77 -2.22
N ILE A 400 -10.13 6.22 -2.37
CA ILE A 400 -10.63 6.84 -3.60
C ILE A 400 -11.26 8.17 -3.26
N ALA A 401 -10.81 9.23 -3.92
CA ALA A 401 -11.30 10.59 -3.77
C ALA A 401 -12.18 10.99 -4.95
N ALA A 402 -13.36 11.53 -4.67
CA ALA A 402 -14.35 11.99 -5.64
C ALA A 402 -15.32 12.98 -4.97
N ASP A 403 -16.10 13.71 -5.78
CA ASP A 403 -17.21 14.56 -5.31
C ASP A 403 -18.47 13.70 -5.19
N PHE A 404 -18.59 12.96 -4.07
CA PHE A 404 -19.65 11.95 -3.93
C PHE A 404 -20.99 12.61 -3.63
N ASP A 405 -21.01 13.71 -2.87
CA ASP A 405 -22.25 14.41 -2.51
C ASP A 405 -22.64 15.54 -3.49
N LYS A 406 -21.86 15.72 -4.56
CA LYS A 406 -22.12 16.68 -5.65
C LYS A 406 -22.13 18.14 -5.20
N ASP A 407 -21.46 18.46 -4.09
CA ASP A 407 -21.33 19.82 -3.61
C ASP A 407 -20.17 20.58 -4.28
N GLY A 408 -19.35 19.86 -5.05
CA GLY A 408 -18.22 20.38 -5.80
C GLY A 408 -16.91 20.36 -5.01
N ASP A 409 -16.87 19.74 -3.84
CA ASP A 409 -15.66 19.42 -3.12
C ASP A 409 -15.29 17.93 -3.13
N ILE A 410 -14.09 17.61 -2.62
CA ILE A 410 -13.48 16.29 -2.84
C ILE A 410 -13.54 15.48 -1.55
N ASP A 411 -14.49 14.57 -1.48
CA ASP A 411 -14.59 13.58 -0.41
C ASP A 411 -13.62 12.42 -0.63
N ILE A 412 -13.50 11.56 0.38
CA ILE A 412 -12.62 10.39 0.32
C ILE A 412 -13.30 9.15 0.92
N ALA A 413 -13.37 8.06 0.16
CA ALA A 413 -13.71 6.74 0.66
C ALA A 413 -12.44 5.91 0.90
N THR A 414 -12.40 5.14 1.98
CA THR A 414 -11.24 4.29 2.32
C THR A 414 -11.66 2.87 2.64
N ILE A 415 -10.77 1.91 2.34
CA ILE A 415 -10.86 0.55 2.87
C ILE A 415 -9.61 0.18 3.66
N ALA A 416 -9.81 -0.65 4.68
CA ALA A 416 -8.72 -1.16 5.50
C ALA A 416 -8.76 -2.69 5.67
N PHE A 417 -7.84 -3.39 5.01
CA PHE A 417 -7.77 -4.85 5.05
C PHE A 417 -7.17 -5.40 6.35
N PHE A 418 -6.27 -4.65 7.00
CA PHE A 418 -5.60 -5.01 8.26
C PHE A 418 -6.06 -4.15 9.46
N ALA A 419 -7.33 -3.73 9.45
CA ALA A 419 -7.92 -2.92 10.51
C ALA A 419 -7.80 -3.56 11.91
N ASP A 420 -7.93 -2.71 12.95
CA ASP A 420 -8.12 -3.20 14.32
C ASP A 420 -9.55 -3.75 14.48
N PHE A 421 -9.79 -4.94 13.93
CA PHE A 421 -11.08 -5.61 13.97
C PHE A 421 -11.56 -5.97 15.38
N GLU A 422 -10.72 -5.86 16.41
CA GLU A 422 -11.11 -6.09 17.81
C GLU A 422 -11.69 -4.83 18.45
N LYS A 423 -11.08 -3.66 18.22
CA LYS A 423 -11.49 -2.41 18.88
C LYS A 423 -12.25 -1.44 17.98
N LYS A 424 -11.96 -1.46 16.68
CA LYS A 424 -12.48 -0.52 15.68
C LYS A 424 -12.78 -1.20 14.34
N PRO A 425 -13.63 -2.24 14.31
CA PRO A 425 -13.98 -2.93 13.07
C PRO A 425 -14.60 -2.00 12.01
N GLU A 426 -15.21 -0.90 12.43
CA GLU A 426 -15.74 0.13 11.53
C GLU A 426 -14.66 0.81 10.68
N GLU A 427 -13.40 0.87 11.11
CA GLU A 427 -12.30 1.43 10.30
C GLU A 427 -12.02 0.58 9.05
N GLY A 428 -12.62 -0.61 8.92
CA GLY A 428 -12.58 -1.42 7.70
C GLY A 428 -13.09 -0.66 6.46
N PHE A 429 -14.03 0.27 6.63
CA PHE A 429 -14.43 1.23 5.60
C PHE A 429 -14.85 2.55 6.24
N LEU A 430 -14.30 3.66 5.76
CA LEU A 430 -14.67 5.00 6.20
C LEU A 430 -14.91 5.91 5.02
N TYR A 431 -15.87 6.82 5.17
CA TYR A 431 -16.15 7.93 4.25
C TYR A 431 -15.75 9.25 4.92
N PHE A 432 -15.10 10.14 4.19
CA PHE A 432 -14.65 11.45 4.67
C PHE A 432 -15.28 12.51 3.79
N GLU A 433 -16.39 13.08 4.25
CA GLU A 433 -17.05 14.20 3.59
C GLU A 433 -16.17 15.44 3.74
N GLN A 434 -15.77 16.05 2.63
CA GLN A 434 -15.16 17.37 2.72
C GLN A 434 -16.27 18.40 2.94
N ASN A 435 -16.02 19.34 3.84
CA ASN A 435 -17.01 20.33 4.28
C ASN A 435 -16.45 21.72 4.01
N GLY A 436 -15.93 21.91 2.80
CA GLY A 436 -15.23 23.09 2.32
C GLY A 436 -13.88 23.37 3.00
N LEU A 437 -13.34 24.56 2.72
CA LEU A 437 -12.02 25.00 3.17
C LEU A 437 -12.07 25.89 4.42
N THR A 438 -11.03 25.84 5.26
CA THR A 438 -10.79 26.84 6.34
C THR A 438 -10.42 28.21 5.74
N PRO A 439 -10.45 29.30 6.55
CA PRO A 439 -9.93 30.61 6.09
C PRO A 439 -8.48 30.55 5.58
N GLU A 440 -7.68 29.62 6.09
CA GLU A 440 -6.31 29.34 5.65
C GLU A 440 -6.24 28.40 4.44
N LYS A 441 -7.37 28.15 3.75
CA LYS A 441 -7.52 27.29 2.57
C LYS A 441 -7.16 25.83 2.79
N LYS A 442 -7.37 25.30 3.99
CA LYS A 442 -7.18 23.87 4.27
C LYS A 442 -8.50 23.11 4.16
N PRO A 443 -8.55 21.93 3.52
CA PRO A 443 -9.77 21.13 3.49
C PRO A 443 -10.16 20.69 4.90
N ARG A 444 -11.46 20.69 5.19
CA ARG A 444 -12.02 20.15 6.43
C ARG A 444 -12.76 18.87 6.11
N PHE A 445 -12.39 17.77 6.76
CA PHE A 445 -13.07 16.49 6.59
C PHE A 445 -13.90 16.14 7.83
N GLN A 446 -15.11 15.65 7.58
CA GLN A 446 -15.96 14.99 8.56
C GLN A 446 -15.94 13.48 8.30
N PRO A 447 -15.31 12.68 9.18
CA PRO A 447 -15.25 11.23 9.00
C PRO A 447 -16.55 10.54 9.42
N TYR A 448 -16.99 9.58 8.62
CA TYR A 448 -18.15 8.71 8.83
C TYR A 448 -17.71 7.24 8.84
N ALA A 449 -18.12 6.54 9.89
CA ALA A 449 -17.98 5.11 10.07
C ALA A 449 -19.24 4.40 9.55
N VAL A 450 -19.31 4.24 8.23
CA VAL A 450 -20.45 3.58 7.57
C VAL A 450 -20.54 2.12 8.05
N PRO A 451 -21.72 1.62 8.49
CA PRO A 451 -21.83 0.38 9.25
C PRO A 451 -21.75 -0.90 8.40
N VAL A 452 -20.79 -0.98 7.48
CA VAL A 452 -20.62 -2.08 6.52
C VAL A 452 -19.68 -3.19 7.02
N HIS A 453 -18.97 -2.98 8.13
CA HIS A 453 -18.00 -3.93 8.71
C HIS A 453 -18.56 -5.33 9.03
N LYS A 454 -19.88 -5.52 9.07
CA LYS A 454 -20.52 -6.83 9.25
C LYS A 454 -20.71 -7.60 7.95
N HIS A 455 -20.45 -6.99 6.80
CA HIS A 455 -20.80 -7.54 5.48
C HIS A 455 -19.59 -8.06 4.70
N GLY A 456 -18.37 -7.87 5.21
CA GLY A 456 -17.17 -8.41 4.60
C GLY A 456 -15.88 -7.83 5.17
N ARG A 457 -14.76 -8.27 4.61
CA ARG A 457 -13.43 -7.70 4.85
C ARG A 457 -12.84 -7.25 3.53
N TRP A 458 -12.63 -5.95 3.38
CA TRP A 458 -12.44 -5.32 2.08
C TRP A 458 -10.96 -5.29 1.67
N ILE A 459 -10.64 -5.87 0.51
CA ILE A 459 -9.28 -5.86 -0.06
C ILE A 459 -9.18 -5.01 -1.33
N CYS A 460 -10.29 -4.85 -2.05
CA CYS A 460 -10.40 -4.05 -3.26
C CYS A 460 -11.70 -3.23 -3.23
N MET A 461 -11.68 -2.11 -3.92
CA MET A 461 -12.77 -1.14 -4.00
C MET A 461 -12.70 -0.45 -5.35
N ASP A 462 -13.86 -0.17 -5.93
CA ASP A 462 -14.00 0.63 -7.14
C ASP A 462 -15.18 1.60 -7.01
N VAL A 463 -15.13 2.72 -7.72
CA VAL A 463 -16.05 3.86 -7.58
C VAL A 463 -16.44 4.41 -8.94
N GLU A 464 -17.74 4.38 -9.24
CA GLU A 464 -18.32 4.76 -10.53
C GLU A 464 -19.84 4.88 -10.39
N ASP A 465 -20.50 5.57 -11.33
CA ASP A 465 -21.97 5.69 -11.41
C ASP A 465 -22.61 4.36 -11.86
N TYR A 466 -22.91 3.47 -10.92
CA TYR A 466 -23.44 2.13 -11.22
C TYR A 466 -24.91 2.20 -11.65
N ASP A 467 -25.72 3.05 -11.04
CA ASP A 467 -27.17 3.12 -11.31
C ASP A 467 -27.56 4.08 -12.47
N GLY A 468 -26.64 4.97 -12.89
CA GLY A 468 -26.77 5.91 -14.00
C GLY A 468 -27.43 7.24 -13.62
N ASP A 469 -27.59 7.54 -12.34
CA ASP A 469 -28.24 8.76 -11.88
C ASP A 469 -27.32 9.98 -11.89
N GLY A 470 -26.01 9.76 -11.88
CA GLY A 470 -24.95 10.74 -12.02
C GLY A 470 -24.13 10.98 -10.76
N ASP A 471 -24.43 10.29 -9.65
CA ASP A 471 -23.55 10.22 -8.48
C ASP A 471 -22.72 8.93 -8.44
N GLU A 472 -21.56 8.98 -7.77
CA GLU A 472 -20.65 7.83 -7.74
C GLU A 472 -21.06 6.85 -6.64
N ASP A 473 -21.24 5.60 -7.03
CA ASP A 473 -21.46 4.46 -6.15
C ASP A 473 -20.14 3.79 -5.78
N ILE A 474 -20.14 2.97 -4.71
CA ILE A 474 -18.94 2.27 -4.25
C ILE A 474 -19.18 0.77 -4.21
N VAL A 475 -18.36 -0.01 -4.92
CA VAL A 475 -18.32 -1.48 -4.77
C VAL A 475 -17.15 -1.89 -3.88
N LEU A 476 -17.41 -2.75 -2.89
CA LEU A 476 -16.40 -3.27 -1.95
C LEU A 476 -16.22 -4.78 -2.14
N GLY A 477 -15.01 -5.23 -2.50
CA GLY A 477 -14.67 -6.63 -2.70
C GLY A 477 -14.28 -7.34 -1.41
N ASN A 478 -15.00 -8.41 -1.07
CA ASN A 478 -14.80 -9.15 0.17
C ASN A 478 -13.74 -10.24 0.00
N PHE A 479 -12.69 -10.17 0.80
CA PHE A 479 -11.69 -11.21 0.92
C PHE A 479 -11.64 -11.73 2.36
N SER A 480 -12.28 -12.86 2.61
CA SER A 480 -12.46 -13.44 3.95
C SER A 480 -11.56 -14.64 4.22
N LYS A 481 -10.54 -14.88 3.38
CA LYS A 481 -9.54 -15.95 3.54
C LYS A 481 -8.21 -15.47 4.12
N GLY A 482 -7.41 -16.39 4.66
CA GLY A 482 -6.05 -16.08 5.12
C GLY A 482 -5.99 -15.60 6.57
N PHE A 483 -4.91 -14.93 6.93
CA PHE A 483 -4.63 -14.58 8.32
C PHE A 483 -5.30 -13.27 8.75
N LEU A 484 -5.31 -13.06 10.06
CA LEU A 484 -5.60 -11.79 10.73
C LEU A 484 -4.36 -11.38 11.54
N ASN A 485 -4.19 -10.09 11.84
CA ASN A 485 -3.04 -9.62 12.66
C ASN A 485 -2.99 -10.32 14.02
N LYS A 486 -4.14 -10.76 14.53
CA LYS A 486 -4.28 -11.56 15.76
C LYS A 486 -4.85 -12.93 15.41
N GLU A 487 -4.07 -13.98 15.61
CA GLU A 487 -4.45 -15.37 15.25
C GLU A 487 -5.71 -15.87 15.96
N SER A 488 -5.99 -15.36 17.17
CA SER A 488 -7.17 -15.76 17.95
C SER A 488 -8.48 -15.09 17.52
N LEU A 489 -8.43 -14.10 16.62
CA LEU A 489 -9.62 -13.35 16.22
C LEU A 489 -10.48 -14.20 15.27
N LYS A 490 -11.78 -14.27 15.54
CA LYS A 490 -12.76 -14.93 14.66
C LYS A 490 -13.48 -13.86 13.82
N PRO A 491 -13.75 -14.11 12.52
CA PRO A 491 -14.54 -13.20 11.70
C PRO A 491 -15.89 -12.86 12.34
N THR A 492 -16.21 -11.57 12.39
CA THR A 492 -17.51 -11.02 12.85
C THR A 492 -18.38 -10.52 11.70
N TRP A 493 -17.94 -10.79 10.46
CA TRP A 493 -18.54 -10.33 9.22
C TRP A 493 -19.02 -11.52 8.36
N ASP A 494 -19.84 -11.22 7.34
CA ASP A 494 -20.23 -12.17 6.31
C ASP A 494 -19.00 -12.61 5.50
N VAL A 495 -18.66 -13.90 5.60
CA VAL A 495 -17.51 -14.49 4.91
C VAL A 495 -17.85 -15.04 3.53
N HIS A 496 -19.10 -14.93 3.06
CA HIS A 496 -19.60 -15.59 1.86
C HIS A 496 -19.95 -14.62 0.74
N ALA A 497 -20.48 -13.43 1.06
CA ALA A 497 -20.81 -12.43 0.04
C ALA A 497 -19.54 -11.99 -0.71
N PRO A 498 -19.48 -12.09 -2.06
CA PRO A 498 -18.27 -11.74 -2.82
C PRO A 498 -17.95 -10.24 -2.78
N TYR A 499 -19.00 -9.43 -2.77
CA TYR A 499 -18.90 -7.98 -2.71
C TYR A 499 -20.21 -7.39 -2.18
N VAL A 500 -20.16 -6.11 -1.81
CA VAL A 500 -21.33 -5.26 -1.56
C VAL A 500 -21.25 -3.99 -2.40
N LEU A 501 -22.40 -3.38 -2.67
CA LEU A 501 -22.51 -2.07 -3.30
C LEU A 501 -23.05 -1.08 -2.25
N LEU A 502 -22.41 0.07 -2.14
CA LEU A 502 -22.93 1.24 -1.44
C LEU A 502 -23.48 2.15 -2.52
N GLU A 503 -24.80 2.12 -2.67
CA GLU A 503 -25.50 2.97 -3.62
C GLU A 503 -25.59 4.37 -3.03
N ASN A 504 -25.14 5.38 -3.76
CA ASN A 504 -25.21 6.76 -3.36
C ASN A 504 -26.63 7.28 -3.59
N LYS A 505 -27.14 8.06 -2.62
CA LYS A 505 -28.52 8.54 -2.60
C LYS A 505 -28.59 10.07 -2.70
N THR A 506 -27.50 10.70 -3.13
CA THR A 506 -27.43 12.14 -3.30
C THR A 506 -28.39 12.58 -4.41
N LEU A 507 -28.38 11.86 -5.53
CA LEU A 507 -29.29 12.06 -6.64
C LEU A 507 -30.42 11.01 -6.62
N PRO A 508 -31.60 11.35 -7.18
CA PRO A 508 -32.66 10.38 -7.32
C PRO A 508 -32.40 9.50 -8.54
N THR A 509 -32.41 8.18 -8.33
CA THR A 509 -32.33 7.17 -9.40
C THR A 509 -33.28 7.52 -10.54
N LYS A 510 -32.74 7.71 -11.75
CA LYS A 510 -33.56 7.98 -12.94
C LYS A 510 -34.46 6.77 -13.19
N LEU A 511 -35.77 6.95 -13.03
CA LEU A 511 -36.78 5.95 -13.42
C LEU A 511 -36.57 5.61 -14.91
N LYS A 512 -36.11 4.39 -15.19
CA LYS A 512 -35.94 3.85 -16.55
C LYS A 512 -37.28 3.60 -17.25
#